data_AF-A0A958LGU2-F1
#
_entry.id   AF-A0A958LGU2-F1
#
_cell.length_a   1.000
_cell.length_b   1.000
_cell.length_c   1.000
_cell.angle_alpha   90.00
_cell.angle_beta   90.00
_cell.angle_gamma   90.00
#
_symmetry.space_group_name_H-M   'P 1'
#
loop_
_entity.id
_entity.type
_entity.pdbx_description
1 polymer ?
#
loop_
_entity_poly.entity_id
_entity_poly.type
_entity_poly.pdbx_seq_one_letter_code
_entity_poly.pdbx_strand_id
1 'polypeptide(L)'
;MSAMWAHDNTVTRANGRIAETLILSFDNRMSLEHRKAATQNFLLEVTFDEQIKAVAFLHDNDPENLHAHVVVIDSNEDGEPVGHFGRSGTFRREHSPVKGNPTEWLRKQWEDSCNAVLEEHEYDFRVDRRSLDKRLEAT
;
A
#
# COMPACT_ATOMS: atom_id res chain seq x y z
N MET A 1 -11.15 -13.50 11.29
CA MET A 1 -11.57 -12.09 11.03
C MET A 1 -11.79 -11.24 12.31
N SER A 2 -11.40 -11.69 13.51
CA SER A 2 -11.76 -10.99 14.77
C SER A 2 -10.72 -9.97 15.28
N ALA A 3 -9.42 -10.14 14.97
CA ALA A 3 -8.35 -9.38 15.64
C ALA A 3 -8.08 -7.97 15.09
N MET A 4 -8.33 -7.70 13.79
CA MET A 4 -7.99 -6.39 13.21
C MET A 4 -8.93 -5.27 13.67
N TRP A 5 -10.22 -5.58 13.81
CA TRP A 5 -11.23 -4.61 14.26
C TRP A 5 -11.15 -4.29 15.76
N ALA A 6 -10.42 -5.08 16.55
CA ALA A 6 -10.20 -4.81 17.97
C ALA A 6 -9.23 -3.63 18.24
N HIS A 7 -8.54 -3.13 17.20
CA HIS A 7 -7.67 -1.95 17.31
C HIS A 7 -8.43 -0.65 17.63
N ASP A 8 -9.75 -0.65 17.41
CA ASP A 8 -10.67 0.47 17.63
C ASP A 8 -10.62 1.03 19.07
N ASN A 9 -10.19 0.23 20.06
CA ASN A 9 -10.13 0.66 21.46
C ASN A 9 -8.86 1.45 21.87
N THR A 10 -7.86 1.59 20.98
CA THR A 10 -6.62 2.32 21.30
C THR A 10 -6.64 3.78 20.86
N VAL A 11 -7.51 4.12 19.91
CA VAL A 11 -7.66 5.48 19.39
C VAL A 11 -8.60 6.26 20.31
N THR A 12 -8.04 6.91 21.33
CA THR A 12 -8.82 7.56 22.40
C THR A 12 -9.36 8.95 22.05
N ARG A 13 -8.86 9.58 20.99
CA ARG A 13 -9.30 10.93 20.58
C ARG A 13 -10.44 10.83 19.56
N ALA A 14 -11.47 11.66 19.74
CA ALA A 14 -12.65 11.69 18.87
C ALA A 14 -12.34 12.00 17.39
N ASN A 15 -11.20 12.63 17.09
CA ASN A 15 -10.73 12.94 15.73
C ASN A 15 -9.52 12.09 15.31
N GLY A 16 -9.40 10.89 15.89
CA GLY A 16 -8.30 9.98 15.61
C GLY A 16 -8.39 9.42 14.21
N ARG A 17 -7.23 9.25 13.57
CA ARG A 17 -7.16 8.43 12.36
C ARG A 17 -7.10 6.97 12.80
N ILE A 18 -8.08 6.19 12.34
CA ILE A 18 -8.21 4.77 12.69
C ILE A 18 -7.36 3.90 11.76
N ALA A 19 -7.37 4.23 10.47
CA ALA A 19 -6.61 3.54 9.44
C ALA A 19 -6.40 4.45 8.22
N GLU A 20 -5.47 4.04 7.35
CA GLU A 20 -5.34 4.55 5.99
C GLU A 20 -5.89 3.51 5.01
N THR A 21 -6.73 3.93 4.07
CA THR A 21 -7.24 3.07 3.02
C THR A 21 -6.55 3.37 1.70
N LEU A 22 -5.98 2.33 1.08
CA LEU A 22 -5.36 2.38 -0.23
C LEU A 22 -6.19 1.56 -1.21
N ILE A 23 -6.18 1.97 -2.48
CA ILE A 23 -6.79 1.21 -3.57
C ILE A 23 -5.68 0.88 -4.57
N LEU A 24 -5.43 -0.41 -4.78
CA LEU A 24 -4.46 -0.90 -5.74
C LEU A 24 -5.19 -1.33 -7.00
N SER A 25 -4.79 -0.82 -8.15
CA SER A 25 -5.36 -1.23 -9.45
C SER A 25 -4.47 -2.30 -10.09
N PHE A 26 -5.10 -3.30 -10.69
CA PHE A 26 -4.42 -4.34 -11.46
C PHE A 26 -4.73 -4.22 -12.94
N ASP A 27 -3.79 -4.67 -13.77
CA ASP A 27 -4.07 -4.90 -15.19
C ASP A 27 -4.93 -6.16 -15.34
N ASN A 28 -5.94 -6.11 -16.22
CA ASN A 28 -6.88 -7.22 -16.38
C ASN A 28 -6.29 -8.48 -17.04
N ARG A 29 -5.08 -8.36 -17.61
CA ARG A 29 -4.30 -9.50 -18.10
C ARG A 29 -3.63 -10.30 -16.98
N MET A 30 -3.57 -9.75 -15.76
CA MET A 30 -3.00 -10.46 -14.62
C MET A 30 -3.94 -11.59 -14.14
N SER A 31 -3.39 -12.77 -13.90
CA SER A 31 -4.13 -13.86 -13.26
C SER A 31 -4.55 -13.48 -11.82
N LEU A 32 -5.57 -14.14 -11.26
CA LEU A 32 -5.93 -13.92 -9.85
C LEU A 32 -4.76 -14.21 -8.90
N GLU A 33 -4.01 -15.28 -9.15
CA GLU A 33 -2.88 -15.67 -8.31
C GLU A 33 -1.75 -14.64 -8.36
N HIS A 34 -1.43 -14.10 -9.53
CA HIS A 34 -0.40 -13.06 -9.66
C HIS A 34 -0.85 -11.74 -8.99
N ARG A 35 -2.15 -11.41 -9.03
CA ARG A 35 -2.71 -10.25 -8.30
C ARG A 35 -2.58 -10.42 -6.79
N LYS A 36 -2.84 -11.63 -6.27
CA LYS A 36 -2.62 -11.96 -4.85
C LYS A 36 -1.14 -11.83 -4.48
N ALA A 37 -0.24 -12.39 -5.28
CA ALA A 37 1.20 -12.30 -5.06
C ALA A 37 1.70 -10.85 -5.04
N ALA A 38 1.30 -10.03 -6.02
CA ALA A 38 1.66 -8.61 -6.07
C ALA A 38 1.14 -7.85 -4.84
N THR A 39 -0.07 -8.17 -4.41
CA THR A 39 -0.66 -7.59 -3.18
C THR A 39 0.13 -8.02 -1.95
N GLN A 40 0.50 -9.28 -1.82
CA GLN A 40 1.28 -9.80 -0.68
C GLN A 40 2.66 -9.13 -0.60
N ASN A 41 3.37 -9.03 -1.72
CA ASN A 41 4.64 -8.32 -1.81
C ASN A 41 4.50 -6.86 -1.37
N PHE A 42 3.45 -6.18 -1.85
CA PHE A 42 3.17 -4.80 -1.44
C PHE A 42 2.89 -4.69 0.06
N LEU A 43 2.10 -5.62 0.62
CA LEU A 43 1.77 -5.62 2.05
C LEU A 43 3.02 -5.79 2.92
N LEU A 44 3.95 -6.67 2.58
CA LEU A 44 5.22 -6.84 3.30
C LEU A 44 6.02 -5.53 3.36
N GLU A 45 6.13 -4.82 2.23
CA GLU A 45 6.83 -3.53 2.17
C GLU A 45 6.15 -2.44 3.01
N VAL A 46 4.82 -2.28 2.88
CA VAL A 46 4.09 -1.20 3.56
C VAL A 46 3.81 -1.48 5.02
N THR A 47 3.97 -2.72 5.46
CA THR A 47 3.85 -3.11 6.87
C THR A 47 5.17 -3.01 7.63
N PHE A 48 6.25 -2.56 6.98
CA PHE A 48 7.58 -2.44 7.58
C PHE A 48 8.07 -3.77 8.18
N ASP A 49 7.98 -4.86 7.41
CA ASP A 49 8.30 -6.21 7.88
C ASP A 49 7.43 -6.62 9.08
N GLU A 50 6.11 -6.56 8.87
CA GLU A 50 5.06 -6.95 9.83
C GLU A 50 4.97 -6.11 11.13
N GLN A 51 5.73 -5.02 11.25
CA GLN A 51 5.67 -4.12 12.41
C GLN A 51 4.30 -3.44 12.56
N ILE A 52 3.56 -3.26 11.46
CA ILE A 52 2.19 -2.75 11.49
C ILE A 52 1.21 -3.68 10.79
N LYS A 53 -0.09 -3.50 11.06
CA LYS A 53 -1.13 -4.39 10.57
C LYS A 53 -1.73 -3.86 9.27
N ALA A 54 -1.94 -4.75 8.31
CA ALA A 54 -2.72 -4.46 7.11
C ALA A 54 -3.59 -5.64 6.70
N VAL A 55 -4.66 -5.35 5.97
CA VAL A 55 -5.47 -6.35 5.27
C VAL A 55 -5.78 -5.86 3.87
N ALA A 56 -5.85 -6.79 2.91
CA ALA A 56 -6.30 -6.50 1.57
C ALA A 56 -7.56 -7.30 1.23
N PHE A 57 -8.48 -6.68 0.50
CA PHE A 57 -9.68 -7.27 -0.06
C PHE A 57 -9.64 -7.11 -1.58
N LEU A 58 -9.43 -8.21 -2.29
CA LEU A 58 -9.43 -8.22 -3.75
C LEU A 58 -10.87 -8.18 -4.26
N HIS A 59 -11.14 -7.27 -5.19
CA HIS A 59 -12.41 -7.15 -5.89
C HIS A 59 -12.20 -7.58 -7.35
N ASP A 60 -12.82 -8.70 -7.72
CA ASP A 60 -12.69 -9.35 -9.02
C ASP A 60 -14.04 -9.53 -9.76
N ASN A 61 -15.08 -8.87 -9.26
CA ASN A 61 -16.42 -8.89 -9.83
C ASN A 61 -16.58 -8.04 -11.09
N ASP A 62 -15.69 -7.08 -11.33
CA ASP A 62 -15.64 -6.23 -12.53
C ASP A 62 -14.33 -6.45 -13.31
N PRO A 63 -14.34 -7.21 -14.41
CA PRO A 63 -13.14 -7.50 -15.21
C PRO A 63 -12.44 -6.27 -15.80
N GLU A 64 -13.12 -5.14 -15.95
CA GLU A 64 -12.53 -3.90 -16.49
C GLU A 64 -11.89 -3.04 -15.40
N ASN A 65 -12.19 -3.30 -14.12
CA ASN A 65 -11.72 -2.53 -12.99
C ASN A 65 -11.30 -3.44 -11.84
N LEU A 66 -10.30 -4.28 -12.08
CA LEU A 66 -9.73 -5.16 -11.07
C LEU A 66 -8.91 -4.35 -10.07
N HIS A 67 -9.29 -4.41 -8.79
CA HIS A 67 -8.62 -3.66 -7.73
C HIS A 67 -8.62 -4.39 -6.39
N ALA A 68 -7.80 -3.90 -5.45
CA ALA A 68 -7.81 -4.33 -4.06
C ALA A 68 -7.97 -3.11 -3.13
N HIS A 69 -8.87 -3.22 -2.16
CA HIS A 69 -8.91 -2.31 -1.02
C HIS A 69 -7.92 -2.79 0.03
N VAL A 70 -6.98 -1.95 0.41
CA VAL A 70 -6.03 -2.22 1.49
C VAL A 70 -6.33 -1.28 2.65
N VAL A 71 -6.46 -1.84 3.85
CA VAL A 71 -6.58 -1.06 5.09
C VAL A 71 -5.29 -1.25 5.86
N VAL A 72 -4.58 -0.15 6.13
CA VAL A 72 -3.33 -0.11 6.90
C VAL A 72 -3.60 0.58 8.23
N ILE A 73 -3.23 -0.07 9.32
CA ILE A 73 -3.26 0.49 10.66
C ILE A 73 -1.83 0.87 11.01
N ASP A 74 -1.52 2.17 10.99
CA ASP A 74 -0.18 2.71 11.28
C ASP A 74 0.10 2.74 12.78
N SER A 75 0.19 1.57 13.39
CA SER A 75 0.61 1.37 14.77
C SER A 75 1.17 -0.04 14.98
N ASN A 76 2.18 -0.13 15.84
CA ASN A 76 2.74 -1.39 16.31
C ASN A 76 1.87 -2.02 17.41
N GLU A 77 2.33 -3.11 18.01
CA GLU A 77 1.61 -3.82 19.09
C GLU A 77 1.39 -2.95 20.34
N ASP A 78 2.29 -2.01 20.61
CA ASP A 78 2.22 -1.05 21.72
C ASP A 78 1.32 0.17 21.40
N GLY A 79 0.80 0.26 20.17
CA GLY A 79 -0.03 1.38 19.71
C GLY A 79 0.76 2.59 19.25
N GLU A 80 2.09 2.47 19.09
CA GLU A 80 2.95 3.53 18.59
C GLU A 80 2.99 3.55 17.06
N PRO A 81 2.84 4.72 16.41
CA PRO A 81 2.88 4.81 14.95
C PRO A 81 4.29 4.55 14.41
N VAL A 82 4.40 3.76 13.34
CA VAL A 82 5.69 3.34 12.74
C VAL A 82 5.99 4.14 11.47
N GLY A 83 5.04 4.17 10.53
CA GLY A 83 5.15 4.96 9.29
C GLY A 83 4.86 6.44 9.51
N HIS A 84 4.13 6.78 10.57
CA HIS A 84 3.68 8.13 10.91
C HIS A 84 2.82 8.79 9.81
N PHE A 85 2.05 8.01 9.03
CA PHE A 85 1.30 8.49 7.87
C PHE A 85 0.30 9.61 8.22
N GLY A 86 -0.32 9.52 9.39
CA GLY A 86 -1.28 10.50 9.91
C GLY A 86 -0.67 11.73 10.60
N ARG A 87 0.67 11.85 10.67
CA ARG A 87 1.34 12.97 11.35
C ARG A 87 1.62 14.14 10.40
N SER A 88 1.94 15.31 10.98
CA SER A 88 2.25 16.52 10.20
C SER A 88 3.47 16.31 9.30
N GLY A 89 3.54 17.05 8.20
CA GLY A 89 4.67 16.96 7.25
C GLY A 89 6.03 17.19 7.92
N THR A 90 6.13 18.15 8.85
CA THR A 90 7.35 18.41 9.61
C THR A 90 7.74 17.22 10.48
N PHE A 91 6.79 16.69 11.27
CA PHE A 91 7.04 15.54 12.13
C PHE A 91 7.53 14.33 11.32
N ARG A 92 6.87 14.03 10.18
CA ARG A 92 7.24 12.90 9.32
C ARG A 92 8.66 13.03 8.76
N ARG A 93 9.08 14.22 8.33
CA ARG A 93 10.45 14.42 7.81
C ARG A 93 11.53 14.06 8.83
N GLU A 94 11.27 14.34 10.09
CA GLU A 94 12.21 14.11 11.19
C GLU A 94 12.16 12.67 11.71
N HIS A 95 10.97 12.06 11.80
CA HIS A 95 10.76 10.83 12.55
C HIS A 95 10.36 9.61 11.69
N SER A 96 9.80 9.81 10.49
CA SER A 96 9.33 8.69 9.67
C SER A 96 10.49 7.92 9.04
N PRO A 97 10.41 6.57 9.00
CA PRO A 97 11.29 5.77 8.14
C PRO A 97 11.00 6.05 6.65
N VAL A 98 9.79 6.51 6.32
CA VAL A 98 9.39 6.90 4.97
C VAL A 98 9.92 8.29 4.66
N LYS A 99 10.97 8.33 3.83
CA LYS A 99 11.59 9.60 3.40
C LYS A 99 10.83 10.19 2.21
N GLY A 100 10.62 11.51 2.26
CA GLY A 100 9.95 12.26 1.19
C GLY A 100 8.43 12.27 1.32
N ASN A 101 7.73 12.27 0.18
CA ASN A 101 6.27 12.27 0.12
C ASN A 101 5.74 10.83 0.32
N PRO A 102 4.93 10.55 1.36
CA PRO A 102 4.45 9.19 1.63
C PRO A 102 3.58 8.61 0.52
N THR A 103 2.81 9.44 -0.19
CA THR A 103 2.03 8.97 -1.35
C THR A 103 2.95 8.50 -2.47
N GLU A 104 4.04 9.23 -2.75
CA GLU A 104 5.01 8.82 -3.76
C GLU A 104 5.80 7.59 -3.34
N TRP A 105 6.10 7.47 -2.05
CA TRP A 105 6.71 6.25 -1.50
C TRP A 105 5.78 5.04 -1.67
N LEU A 106 4.50 5.15 -1.28
CA LEU A 106 3.51 4.09 -1.45
C LEU A 106 3.33 3.69 -2.93
N ARG A 107 3.28 4.68 -3.83
CA ARG A 107 3.23 4.44 -5.27
C ARG A 107 4.46 3.71 -5.78
N LYS A 108 5.65 4.03 -5.26
CA LYS A 108 6.88 3.31 -5.61
C LYS A 108 6.83 1.88 -5.11
N GLN A 109 6.42 1.65 -3.86
CA GLN A 109 6.28 0.28 -3.34
C GLN A 109 5.30 -0.53 -4.21
N TRP A 110 4.18 0.06 -4.60
CA TRP A 110 3.25 -0.62 -5.50
C TRP A 110 3.85 -0.94 -6.87
N GLU A 111 4.54 0.03 -7.49
CA GLU A 111 5.25 -0.17 -8.75
C GLU A 111 6.26 -1.32 -8.65
N ASP A 112 7.13 -1.30 -7.64
CA ASP A 112 8.18 -2.30 -7.45
C ASP A 112 7.58 -3.70 -7.19
N SER A 113 6.66 -3.81 -6.23
CA SER A 113 6.04 -5.09 -5.86
C SER A 113 5.23 -5.71 -7.00
N CYS A 114 4.51 -4.89 -7.77
CA CYS A 114 3.74 -5.37 -8.92
C CYS A 114 4.67 -5.75 -10.07
N ASN A 115 5.67 -4.91 -10.39
CA ASN A 115 6.60 -5.18 -11.48
C ASN A 115 7.47 -6.42 -11.22
N ALA A 116 7.83 -6.71 -9.97
CA ALA A 116 8.54 -7.95 -9.62
C ALA A 116 7.74 -9.19 -10.04
N VAL A 117 6.44 -9.22 -9.78
CA VAL A 117 5.55 -10.32 -10.18
C VAL A 117 5.35 -10.35 -11.70
N LEU A 118 5.21 -9.17 -12.33
CA LEU A 118 5.10 -9.09 -13.79
C LEU A 118 6.36 -9.63 -14.48
N GLU A 119 7.54 -9.40 -13.89
CA GLU A 119 8.81 -9.92 -14.37
C GLU A 119 8.96 -11.42 -14.16
N GLU A 120 8.68 -11.91 -12.95
CA GLU A 120 8.75 -13.34 -12.59
C GLU A 120 7.87 -14.22 -13.50
N HIS A 121 6.72 -13.69 -13.93
CA HIS A 121 5.78 -14.39 -14.80
C HIS A 121 5.80 -13.94 -16.26
N GLU A 122 6.90 -13.29 -16.68
CA GLU A 122 7.19 -12.98 -18.09
C GLU A 122 6.11 -12.14 -18.82
N TYR A 123 5.41 -11.27 -18.09
CA TYR A 123 4.47 -10.33 -18.71
C TYR A 123 5.23 -9.29 -19.55
N ASP A 124 4.65 -8.91 -20.68
CA ASP A 124 5.21 -7.95 -21.65
C ASP A 124 4.95 -6.48 -21.29
N PHE A 125 4.34 -6.22 -20.14
CA PHE A 125 4.01 -4.88 -19.65
C PHE A 125 4.54 -4.65 -18.23
N ARG A 126 4.58 -3.36 -17.86
CA ARG A 126 5.00 -2.88 -16.54
C ARG A 126 4.08 -1.76 -16.08
N VAL A 127 3.95 -1.65 -14.77
CA VAL A 127 3.35 -0.50 -14.10
C VAL A 127 4.40 0.61 -14.01
N ASP A 128 3.99 1.85 -14.27
CA ASP A 128 4.79 3.05 -14.06
C ASP A 128 3.95 4.06 -13.29
N ARG A 129 4.43 4.46 -12.11
CA ARG A 129 3.74 5.39 -11.22
C ARG A 129 3.83 6.85 -11.69
N ARG A 130 4.73 7.15 -12.62
CA ARG A 130 4.95 8.51 -13.11
C ARG A 130 3.78 8.93 -14.00
N SER A 131 3.49 10.23 -14.02
CA SER A 131 2.56 10.79 -15.00
C SER A 131 3.11 10.62 -16.42
N LEU A 132 2.21 10.64 -17.40
CA LEU A 132 2.55 10.57 -18.82
C LEU A 132 3.61 11.63 -19.21
N ASP A 133 3.44 12.87 -18.76
CA ASP A 133 4.39 13.96 -19.04
C ASP A 133 5.80 13.64 -18.54
N LYS A 134 5.93 13.13 -17.31
CA LYS A 134 7.22 12.74 -16.73
C LYS A 134 7.84 11.51 -17.39
N ARG A 135 7.04 10.68 -18.04
CA ARG A 135 7.53 9.53 -18.83
C ARG A 135 8.12 10.00 -20.16
N LEU A 136 7.42 10.92 -20.84
CA LEU A 136 7.83 11.43 -22.15
C LEU A 136 9.11 12.26 -22.08
N GLU A 137 9.35 12.99 -20.98
CA GLU A 137 10.59 13.76 -20.76
C GLU A 137 11.84 12.89 -20.51
N ALA A 138 11.68 11.61 -20.18
CA ALA A 138 12.77 10.70 -19.82
C ALA A 138 13.20 9.76 -20.97
N THR A 139 12.62 9.94 -22.16
CA THR A 139 12.89 9.24 -23.42
C THR A 139 13.48 10.17 -24.45
#